data_AF-A0A7Y5L2X7-F1
#
_entry.id   AF-A0A7Y5L2X7-F1
#
_cell.length_a   1.000
_cell.length_b   1.000
_cell.length_c   1.000
_cell.angle_alpha   90.00
_cell.angle_beta   90.00
_cell.angle_gamma   90.00
#
_symmetry.space_group_name_H-M   'P 1'
#
loop_
_entity.id
_entity.type
_entity.pdbx_description
1 polymer ?
#
loop_
_entity_poly.entity_id
_entity_poly.type
_entity_poly.pdbx_seq_one_letter_code
_entity_poly.pdbx_strand_id
1 'polypeptide(L)'
;MRSDLPPKLFFIFLLCLLPEIVSGQNQSLIIKTDSIPVNIYNKYVISSFSIIPGSEQIQIRGISLSDDDYNIDYDRGVFSISRSFPHSILDTVIISYLSLNLSVVRENYKKKLVIQTTGADFRDTVFAVSTRDEGLLTGDAIFGEGIQKSGTIIRGFQFGTNKDLTLQSGLRLQLSGKLSDDIEIVAALTDESSPIQPEGNTESLEELDKVFIQLRHKNASGVFGDYDFTSSTGQFGTIFRRLQGLQGEVFFDNFNAKVAIAGSRGKFNTNTFTGQDGVQGPYRLSGSNGERDIIIISGTEKVFLDGELMKRGDNNDYIIDYSNAEITFTTRRLSVSTSRIIIDFEYSDRKYSRNFLAG
;
A
#
# COMPACT_ATOMS: atom_id res chain seq x y z
N MET A 1 -43.94 -30.18 51.84
CA MET A 1 -43.21 -28.90 51.86
C MET A 1 -42.76 -28.64 50.43
N ARG A 2 -43.53 -27.96 49.58
CA ARG A 2 -43.79 -26.50 49.53
C ARG A 2 -42.51 -25.67 49.57
N SER A 3 -42.09 -25.18 48.40
CA SER A 3 -41.82 -23.76 48.06
C SER A 3 -40.87 -23.75 46.85
N ASP A 4 -41.35 -23.58 45.62
CA ASP A 4 -41.80 -22.31 45.01
C ASP A 4 -40.86 -21.14 45.33
N LEU A 5 -39.73 -21.10 44.63
CA LEU A 5 -38.93 -19.90 44.44
C LEU A 5 -39.38 -19.21 43.14
N PRO A 6 -39.70 -17.90 43.17
CA PRO A 6 -40.40 -17.22 42.08
C PRO A 6 -39.47 -16.89 40.89
N PRO A 7 -39.99 -16.80 39.65
CA PRO A 7 -39.20 -16.49 38.45
C PRO A 7 -38.76 -15.01 38.35
N LYS A 8 -38.94 -14.22 39.42
CA LYS A 8 -38.61 -12.79 39.45
C LYS A 8 -37.15 -12.49 39.78
N LEU A 9 -36.37 -13.48 40.25
CA LEU A 9 -34.95 -13.27 40.57
C LEU A 9 -34.02 -13.42 39.35
N PHE A 10 -34.45 -14.09 38.29
CA PHE A 10 -33.64 -14.27 37.07
C PHE A 10 -33.63 -13.02 36.18
N PHE A 11 -34.67 -12.17 36.28
CA PHE A 11 -34.79 -10.95 35.48
C PHE A 11 -34.00 -9.75 36.07
N ILE A 12 -33.62 -9.81 37.35
CA ILE A 12 -32.80 -8.77 38.00
C ILE A 12 -31.29 -9.03 37.80
N PHE A 13 -30.88 -10.29 37.58
CA PHE A 13 -29.48 -10.60 37.29
C PHE A 13 -29.05 -10.29 35.85
N LEU A 14 -30.02 -10.15 34.92
CA LEU A 14 -29.74 -9.81 33.51
C LEU A 14 -29.67 -8.29 33.25
N LEU A 15 -30.07 -7.44 34.21
CA LEU A 15 -30.05 -5.98 34.07
C LEU A 15 -28.76 -5.34 34.63
N CYS A 16 -27.89 -6.10 35.29
CA CYS A 16 -26.61 -5.62 35.83
C CYS A 16 -25.39 -5.94 34.94
N LEU A 17 -25.60 -6.44 33.71
CA LEU A 17 -24.54 -6.83 32.77
C LEU A 17 -24.47 -5.98 31.49
N LEU A 18 -25.08 -4.79 31.49
CA LEU A 18 -24.83 -3.77 30.48
C LEU A 18 -23.98 -2.66 31.10
N PRO A 19 -22.64 -2.68 30.94
CA PRO A 19 -21.90 -1.45 31.02
C PRO A 19 -22.29 -0.60 29.80
N GLU A 20 -22.95 0.53 30.04
CA GLU A 20 -22.99 1.63 29.09
C GLU A 20 -21.55 2.06 28.82
N ILE A 21 -20.99 1.60 27.71
CA ILE A 21 -19.77 2.18 27.13
C ILE A 21 -20.20 3.45 26.42
N VAL A 22 -20.39 4.51 27.20
CA VAL A 22 -20.28 5.88 26.68
C VAL A 22 -18.79 6.22 26.74
N SER A 23 -18.04 5.75 25.73
CA SER A 23 -16.71 6.31 25.46
C SER A 23 -16.89 7.63 24.72
N GLY A 24 -17.17 8.68 25.48
CA GLY A 24 -16.94 10.05 25.04
C GLY A 24 -15.45 10.24 24.71
N GLN A 25 -15.17 11.00 23.65
CA GLN A 25 -13.86 11.25 23.05
C GLN A 25 -12.68 11.22 24.05
N ASN A 26 -11.89 10.14 24.03
CA ASN A 26 -10.57 10.13 24.65
C ASN A 26 -9.61 10.92 23.75
N GLN A 27 -9.54 12.24 23.94
CA GLN A 27 -8.33 12.97 23.60
C GLN A 27 -7.26 12.48 24.59
N SER A 28 -6.36 11.60 24.14
CA SER A 28 -5.34 11.03 25.01
C SER A 28 -4.33 12.11 25.43
N LEU A 29 -4.61 12.73 26.58
CA LEU A 29 -3.64 13.57 27.28
C LEU A 29 -2.51 12.68 27.80
N ILE A 30 -1.27 13.11 27.59
CA ILE A 30 -0.07 12.44 28.05
C ILE A 30 0.75 13.40 28.92
N ILE A 31 1.34 12.88 29.98
CA ILE A 31 2.30 13.62 30.80
C ILE A 31 3.66 13.48 30.11
N LYS A 32 4.31 14.61 29.85
CA LYS A 32 5.69 14.66 29.35
C LYS A 32 6.58 15.35 30.36
N THR A 33 7.84 14.91 30.40
CA THR A 33 8.88 15.49 31.26
C THR A 33 10.12 15.77 30.42
N ASP A 34 10.55 17.02 30.41
CA ASP A 34 11.79 17.45 29.77
C ASP A 34 12.84 17.80 30.82
N SER A 35 14.09 17.44 30.54
CA SER A 35 15.27 17.77 31.37
C SER A 35 16.20 18.64 30.55
N ILE A 36 16.38 19.90 30.95
CA ILE A 36 17.03 20.95 30.16
C ILE A 36 18.14 21.60 30.98
N PRO A 37 19.40 21.64 30.51
CA PRO A 37 20.47 22.34 31.20
C PRO A 37 20.22 23.86 31.20
N VAL A 38 20.52 24.53 32.32
CA VAL A 38 20.46 25.99 32.44
C VAL A 38 21.43 26.62 31.45
N ASN A 39 20.99 27.67 30.76
CA ASN A 39 21.81 28.38 29.78
C ASN A 39 21.79 29.90 30.00
N ILE A 40 22.84 30.57 29.51
CA ILE A 40 23.03 32.02 29.66
C ILE A 40 22.01 32.86 28.89
N TYR A 41 21.28 32.27 27.94
CA TYR A 41 20.28 32.96 27.12
C TYR A 41 18.91 33.03 27.80
N ASN A 42 18.74 32.34 28.94
CA ASN A 42 17.50 32.27 29.72
C ASN A 42 16.26 31.95 28.87
N LYS A 43 16.45 31.03 27.91
CA LYS A 43 15.42 30.61 26.97
C LYS A 43 15.45 29.10 26.87
N TYR A 44 14.36 28.46 27.27
CA TYR A 44 14.24 27.02 27.39
C TYR A 44 13.10 26.53 26.51
N VAL A 45 13.41 25.58 25.64
CA VAL A 45 12.45 25.09 24.64
C VAL A 45 11.86 23.77 25.14
N ILE A 46 10.54 23.71 25.21
CA ILE A 46 9.77 22.54 25.60
C ILE A 46 9.60 21.62 24.39
N SER A 47 9.62 20.30 24.62
CA SER A 47 9.65 19.30 23.55
C SER A 47 8.28 19.11 22.86
N SER A 48 7.17 19.43 23.52
CA SER A 48 5.82 19.22 22.98
C SER A 48 5.16 20.47 22.37
N PHE A 49 4.23 20.24 21.43
CA PHE A 49 3.56 21.27 20.61
C PHE A 49 2.18 21.70 21.13
N SER A 50 1.63 20.96 22.08
CA SER A 50 0.25 21.14 22.54
C SER A 50 0.20 21.00 24.05
N ILE A 51 0.92 21.91 24.70
CA ILE A 51 0.98 22.02 26.16
C ILE A 51 -0.37 22.56 26.64
N ILE A 52 -0.96 21.92 27.65
CA ILE A 52 -2.15 22.45 28.33
C ILE A 52 -1.67 23.64 29.20
N PRO A 53 -2.15 24.88 28.97
CA PRO A 53 -1.75 26.03 29.77
C PRO A 53 -2.04 25.83 31.26
N GLY A 54 -1.08 26.14 32.12
CA GLY A 54 -1.18 26.00 33.58
C GLY A 54 -1.06 24.58 34.11
N SER A 55 -0.63 23.62 33.28
CA SER A 55 -0.39 22.22 33.69
C SER A 55 1.06 21.93 34.06
N GLU A 56 1.96 22.88 33.82
CA GLU A 56 3.39 22.74 33.99
C GLU A 56 3.81 22.77 35.47
N GLN A 57 4.82 21.98 35.78
CA GLN A 57 5.53 21.99 37.03
C GLN A 57 7.02 22.04 36.72
N ILE A 58 7.67 23.13 37.12
CA ILE A 58 9.10 23.38 36.84
C ILE A 58 9.88 23.24 38.15
N GLN A 59 10.97 22.47 38.11
CA GLN A 59 11.85 22.23 39.24
C GLN A 59 13.31 22.49 38.87
N ILE A 60 14.04 23.13 39.78
CA ILE A 60 15.49 23.33 39.70
C ILE A 60 16.09 22.84 41.01
N ARG A 61 17.03 21.89 40.95
CA ARG A 61 17.61 21.23 42.15
C ARG A 61 16.55 20.63 43.10
N GLY A 62 15.40 20.22 42.56
CA GLY A 62 14.27 19.69 43.35
C GLY A 62 13.42 20.76 44.05
N ILE A 63 13.71 22.06 43.87
CA ILE A 63 12.85 23.16 44.33
C ILE A 63 11.87 23.49 43.21
N SER A 64 10.57 23.44 43.50
CA SER A 64 9.53 23.85 42.57
C SER A 64 9.50 25.36 42.43
N LEU A 65 9.45 25.85 41.19
CA LEU A 65 9.25 27.25 40.88
C LEU A 65 7.77 27.59 41.05
N SER A 66 7.48 28.78 41.57
CA SER A 66 6.14 29.36 41.60
C SER A 66 5.84 30.11 40.29
N ASP A 67 4.58 30.44 40.03
CA ASP A 67 4.17 31.10 38.78
C ASP A 67 4.84 32.48 38.56
N ASP A 68 5.32 33.13 39.62
CA ASP A 68 6.07 34.39 39.53
C ASP A 68 7.56 34.17 39.16
N ASP A 69 8.07 32.95 39.31
CA ASP A 69 9.48 32.59 39.11
C ASP A 69 9.82 32.26 37.65
N TYR A 70 8.83 32.18 36.76
CA TYR A 70 9.03 31.91 35.35
C TYR A 70 7.96 32.57 34.48
N ASN A 71 8.25 32.66 33.18
CA ASN A 71 7.29 33.09 32.18
C ASN A 71 7.35 32.12 31.00
N ILE A 72 6.18 31.58 30.62
CA ILE A 72 6.01 30.59 29.57
C ILE A 72 5.14 31.13 28.43
N ASP A 73 5.64 30.98 27.21
CA ASP A 73 4.92 31.21 25.96
C ASP A 73 4.47 29.85 25.42
N TYR A 74 3.20 29.50 25.70
CA TYR A 74 2.62 28.21 25.31
C TYR A 74 2.53 28.04 23.79
N ASP A 75 2.33 29.13 23.03
CA ASP A 75 2.23 29.10 21.57
C ASP A 75 3.58 28.72 20.94
N ARG A 76 4.68 29.24 21.50
CA ARG A 76 6.04 28.95 21.02
C ARG A 76 6.69 27.75 21.71
N GLY A 77 6.09 27.25 22.80
CA GLY A 77 6.64 26.18 23.63
C GLY A 77 7.98 26.58 24.24
N VAL A 78 8.09 27.81 24.74
CA VAL A 78 9.32 28.36 25.30
C VAL A 78 9.04 29.00 26.65
N PHE A 79 9.88 28.72 27.64
CA PHE A 79 9.85 29.44 28.92
C PHE A 79 11.19 30.11 29.25
N SER A 80 11.12 31.06 30.18
CA SER A 80 12.25 31.81 30.74
C SER A 80 12.10 31.88 32.25
N ILE A 81 13.22 31.89 32.98
CA ILE A 81 13.22 31.94 34.45
C ILE A 81 13.39 33.39 34.89
N SER A 82 12.65 33.82 35.91
CA SER A 82 12.75 35.15 36.49
C SER A 82 14.14 35.36 37.11
N ARG A 83 14.72 36.56 36.93
CA ARG A 83 16.06 36.90 37.45
C ARG A 83 16.14 36.89 38.99
N SER A 84 15.00 36.91 39.66
CA SER A 84 14.86 36.83 41.11
C SER A 84 15.12 35.43 41.67
N PHE A 85 15.01 34.38 40.85
CA PHE A 85 15.20 33.01 41.30
C PHE A 85 16.68 32.61 41.27
N PRO A 86 17.28 32.17 42.38
CA PRO A 86 18.71 31.82 42.42
C PRO A 86 18.97 30.49 41.68
N HIS A 87 19.68 30.56 40.55
CA HIS A 87 20.08 29.40 39.75
C HIS A 87 21.51 29.55 39.21
N SER A 88 22.17 28.42 38.95
CA SER A 88 23.52 28.33 38.36
C SER A 88 23.46 27.74 36.96
N ILE A 89 24.42 28.10 36.11
CA ILE A 89 24.60 27.51 34.77
C ILE A 89 24.92 26.01 34.79
N LEU A 90 25.30 25.46 35.95
CA LEU A 90 25.53 24.02 36.14
C LEU A 90 24.26 23.26 36.53
N ASP A 91 23.13 23.96 36.70
CA ASP A 91 21.88 23.35 37.11
C ASP A 91 21.12 22.76 35.93
N THR A 92 20.22 21.84 36.24
CA THR A 92 19.28 21.26 35.28
C THR A 92 17.86 21.63 35.71
N VAL A 93 17.09 22.11 34.75
CA VAL A 93 15.68 22.41 34.89
C VAL A 93 14.89 21.18 34.46
N ILE A 94 13.99 20.71 35.32
CA ILE A 94 13.07 19.63 35.02
C ILE A 94 11.68 20.24 34.90
N ILE A 95 11.02 20.06 33.75
CA ILE A 95 9.66 20.54 33.52
C ILE A 95 8.77 19.35 33.19
N SER A 96 7.68 19.19 33.94
CA SER A 96 6.64 18.19 33.68
C SER A 96 5.32 18.88 33.35
N TYR A 97 4.60 18.43 32.33
CA TYR A 97 3.41 19.10 31.83
C TYR A 97 2.47 18.13 31.11
N LEU A 98 1.19 18.51 31.00
CA LEU A 98 0.20 17.77 30.21
C LEU A 98 0.25 18.23 28.75
N SER A 99 0.24 17.27 27.84
CA SER A 99 0.20 17.53 26.39
C SER A 99 -0.82 16.65 25.70
N LEU A 100 -1.43 17.17 24.64
CA LEU A 100 -2.16 16.34 23.68
C LEU A 100 -1.16 15.47 22.89
N ASN A 101 -1.50 14.20 22.70
CA ASN A 101 -0.70 13.28 21.87
C ASN A 101 -0.97 13.53 20.38
N LEU A 102 -0.41 14.62 19.83
CA LEU A 102 -0.42 14.91 18.41
C LEU A 102 0.94 14.51 17.80
N SER A 103 0.95 13.52 16.91
CA SER A 103 2.14 13.02 16.22
C SER A 103 2.69 14.00 15.15
N VAL A 104 2.91 15.26 15.51
CA VAL A 104 3.51 16.27 14.63
C VAL A 104 4.99 16.39 15.02
N VAL A 105 5.91 16.13 14.09
CA VAL A 105 7.37 16.25 14.30
C VAL A 105 7.80 17.70 14.06
N ARG A 106 8.69 18.25 14.92
CA ARG A 106 9.23 19.62 14.79
C ARG A 106 10.23 19.68 13.65
N GLU A 107 9.79 19.90 12.43
CA GLU A 107 10.69 20.41 11.39
C GLU A 107 10.60 21.94 11.37
N ASN A 108 11.69 22.60 11.75
CA ASN A 108 11.83 24.06 11.71
C ASN A 108 11.90 24.56 10.26
N TYR A 109 10.79 24.53 9.52
CA TYR A 109 10.71 25.20 8.23
C TYR A 109 10.38 26.68 8.43
N LYS A 110 11.41 27.53 8.43
CA LYS A 110 11.22 28.94 8.09
C LYS A 110 10.95 29.05 6.58
N LYS A 111 9.77 28.63 6.11
CA LYS A 111 9.34 28.94 4.75
C LYS A 111 8.90 30.41 4.70
N LYS A 112 9.74 31.25 4.11
CA LYS A 112 9.32 32.59 3.67
C LYS A 112 8.36 32.39 2.50
N LEU A 113 7.07 32.63 2.72
CA LEU A 113 6.08 32.69 1.65
C LEU A 113 6.48 33.81 0.69
N VAL A 114 6.90 33.45 -0.53
CA VAL A 114 7.03 34.40 -1.63
C VAL A 114 5.78 34.24 -2.47
N ILE A 115 4.83 35.16 -2.27
CA ILE A 115 3.64 35.25 -3.11
C ILE A 115 4.10 35.93 -4.41
N GLN A 116 4.18 35.17 -5.50
CA GLN A 116 4.25 35.76 -6.83
C GLN A 116 2.81 35.84 -7.37
N THR A 117 2.25 37.04 -7.31
CA THR A 117 0.94 37.34 -7.89
C THR A 117 1.13 37.57 -9.39
N THR A 118 0.84 36.57 -10.20
CA THR A 118 0.73 36.76 -11.65
C THR A 118 -0.74 36.99 -11.98
N GLY A 119 -1.07 38.23 -12.37
CA GLY A 119 -2.37 38.58 -12.96
C GLY A 119 -3.41 39.06 -11.96
N ALA A 120 -3.83 40.31 -12.15
CA ALA A 120 -5.04 40.85 -11.55
C ALA A 120 -6.25 40.27 -12.29
N ASP A 121 -6.68 39.06 -11.94
CA ASP A 121 -8.06 38.59 -12.09
C ASP A 121 -8.23 37.28 -11.34
N PHE A 122 -8.99 37.34 -10.26
CA PHE A 122 -9.30 36.21 -9.40
C PHE A 122 -10.21 35.20 -10.13
N ARG A 123 -9.67 34.02 -10.44
CA ARG A 123 -10.35 32.71 -10.38
C ARG A 123 -9.30 31.64 -10.64
N ASP A 124 -9.16 30.71 -9.70
CA ASP A 124 -8.20 29.60 -9.64
C ASP A 124 -6.77 29.96 -9.21
N THR A 125 -6.61 30.10 -7.90
CA THR A 125 -5.29 30.09 -7.25
C THR A 125 -4.69 28.68 -7.33
N VAL A 126 -3.92 28.40 -8.38
CA VAL A 126 -3.06 27.22 -8.42
C VAL A 126 -1.82 27.51 -7.57
N PHE A 127 -1.72 26.85 -6.42
CA PHE A 127 -0.54 26.91 -5.57
C PHE A 127 0.56 26.01 -6.15
N ALA A 128 1.44 26.57 -6.97
CA ALA A 128 2.68 25.90 -7.34
C ALA A 128 3.73 26.12 -6.22
N VAL A 129 3.92 25.12 -5.37
CA VAL A 129 5.06 25.10 -4.45
C VAL A 129 6.31 24.86 -5.30
N SER A 130 7.09 25.90 -5.58
CA SER A 130 8.44 25.72 -6.09
C SER A 130 9.30 25.17 -4.97
N THR A 131 9.53 23.86 -4.97
CA THR A 131 10.56 23.24 -4.14
C THR A 131 11.91 23.63 -4.74
N ARG A 132 12.62 24.57 -4.09
CA ARG A 132 14.07 24.67 -4.28
C ARG A 132 14.68 23.37 -3.78
N ASP A 133 15.32 22.63 -4.68
CA ASP A 133 16.06 21.38 -4.45
C ASP A 133 17.32 21.59 -3.59
N GLU A 134 17.17 22.12 -2.39
CA GLU A 134 18.25 22.17 -1.40
C GLU A 134 17.75 21.67 -0.04
N GLY A 135 17.29 20.42 -0.03
CA GLY A 135 16.89 19.72 1.18
C GLY A 135 17.33 18.26 1.14
N LEU A 136 17.61 17.70 2.32
CA LEU A 136 18.04 16.33 2.65
C LEU A 136 17.17 15.17 2.09
N LEU A 137 16.21 15.48 1.21
CA LEU A 137 15.28 14.58 0.54
C LEU A 137 15.28 14.85 -0.98
N THR A 138 16.42 15.20 -1.57
CA THR A 138 16.57 15.05 -3.02
C THR A 138 16.29 13.58 -3.35
N GLY A 139 15.60 13.31 -4.47
CA GLY A 139 15.30 11.92 -4.81
C GLY A 139 16.56 11.06 -4.94
N ASP A 140 17.73 11.67 -5.12
CA ASP A 140 19.03 11.01 -5.14
C ASP A 140 19.53 10.68 -3.72
N ALA A 141 19.15 11.46 -2.70
CA ALA A 141 19.38 11.13 -1.29
C ALA A 141 18.47 10.01 -0.77
N ILE A 142 17.27 9.84 -1.35
CA ILE A 142 16.31 8.78 -0.96
C ILE A 142 16.60 7.47 -1.70
N PHE A 143 16.93 7.54 -3.00
CA PHE A 143 17.06 6.36 -3.86
C PHE A 143 18.50 6.06 -4.29
N GLY A 144 19.43 7.01 -4.16
CA GLY A 144 20.83 6.88 -4.60
C GLY A 144 21.13 7.61 -5.90
N GLU A 145 22.38 8.03 -6.07
CA GLU A 145 22.87 8.61 -7.33
C GLU A 145 22.85 7.53 -8.43
N GLY A 146 22.20 7.82 -9.56
CA GLY A 146 22.13 6.89 -10.71
C GLY A 146 20.85 6.07 -10.83
N ILE A 147 19.84 6.32 -9.98
CA ILE A 147 18.50 5.75 -10.14
C ILE A 147 17.59 6.71 -10.91
N GLN A 148 17.12 6.25 -12.07
CA GLN A 148 16.05 6.88 -12.84
C GLN A 148 14.70 6.54 -12.21
N LYS A 149 13.85 7.55 -12.06
CA LYS A 149 12.53 7.45 -11.44
C LYS A 149 11.48 8.10 -12.32
N SER A 150 10.34 7.44 -12.49
CA SER A 150 9.19 7.96 -13.22
C SER A 150 7.90 7.53 -12.53
N GLY A 151 6.85 8.36 -12.65
CA GLY A 151 5.54 8.05 -12.11
C GLY A 151 4.95 9.19 -11.28
N THR A 152 3.90 8.87 -10.53
CA THR A 152 3.06 9.83 -9.83
C THR A 152 2.79 9.37 -8.40
N ILE A 153 2.88 10.31 -7.46
CA ILE A 153 2.45 10.13 -6.07
C ILE A 153 1.35 11.14 -5.81
N ILE A 154 0.13 10.66 -5.58
CA ILE A 154 -1.05 11.45 -5.27
C ILE A 154 -1.39 11.24 -3.80
N ARG A 155 -1.56 12.35 -3.07
CA ARG A 155 -2.04 12.37 -1.68
C ARG A 155 -3.13 13.45 -1.62
N GLY A 156 -4.38 13.02 -1.75
CA GLY A 156 -5.56 13.88 -1.69
C GLY A 156 -6.25 13.77 -0.34
N PHE A 157 -6.84 14.88 0.12
CA PHE A 157 -7.66 14.91 1.33
C PHE A 157 -9.06 15.37 0.93
N GLN A 158 -10.09 14.62 1.30
CA GLN A 158 -11.47 14.99 1.02
C GLN A 158 -12.15 15.41 2.32
N PHE A 159 -12.74 16.61 2.29
CA PHE A 159 -13.55 17.18 3.37
C PHE A 159 -14.95 17.48 2.85
N GLY A 160 -15.99 17.23 3.64
CA GLY A 160 -17.39 17.51 3.26
C GLY A 160 -18.28 17.71 4.49
N THR A 161 -19.34 18.52 4.34
CA THR A 161 -20.30 18.75 5.43
C THR A 161 -20.95 17.42 5.81
N ASN A 162 -20.81 17.01 7.08
CA ASN A 162 -21.24 15.70 7.62
C ASN A 162 -20.51 14.46 7.05
N LYS A 163 -19.27 14.60 6.54
CA LYS A 163 -18.41 13.46 6.22
C LYS A 163 -17.08 13.56 6.96
N ASP A 164 -16.56 12.42 7.40
CA ASP A 164 -15.23 12.35 8.00
C ASP A 164 -14.15 12.70 6.98
N LEU A 165 -13.02 13.21 7.47
CA LEU A 165 -11.83 13.46 6.67
C LEU A 165 -11.31 12.13 6.11
N THR A 166 -11.29 11.99 4.79
CA THR A 166 -10.73 10.81 4.13
C THR A 166 -9.43 11.17 3.40
N LEU A 167 -8.40 10.34 3.60
CA LEU A 167 -7.15 10.40 2.86
C LEU A 167 -7.27 9.51 1.62
N GLN A 168 -7.15 10.10 0.43
CA GLN A 168 -7.04 9.37 -0.83
C GLN A 168 -5.57 9.30 -1.24
N SER A 169 -5.05 8.09 -1.37
CA SER A 169 -3.67 7.81 -1.76
C SER A 169 -3.68 7.16 -3.14
N GLY A 170 -2.78 7.61 -4.02
CA GLY A 170 -2.43 6.93 -5.26
C GLY A 170 -0.92 6.97 -5.43
N LEU A 171 -0.32 5.84 -5.77
CA LEU A 171 1.11 5.68 -6.01
C LEU A 171 1.26 4.84 -7.27
N ARG A 172 1.96 5.38 -8.26
CA ARG A 172 2.50 4.61 -9.39
C ARG A 172 3.93 5.05 -9.57
N LEU A 173 4.88 4.17 -9.28
CA LEU A 173 6.31 4.50 -9.29
C LEU A 173 7.09 3.41 -10.02
N GLN A 174 7.87 3.83 -11.02
CA GLN A 174 8.83 3.00 -11.71
C GLN A 174 10.23 3.50 -11.38
N LEU A 175 11.13 2.57 -11.05
CA LEU A 175 12.51 2.85 -10.67
C LEU A 175 13.43 1.94 -11.48
N SER A 176 14.52 2.49 -12.01
CA SER A 176 15.56 1.68 -12.64
C SER A 176 16.92 2.34 -12.52
N GLY A 177 17.98 1.56 -12.32
CA GLY A 177 19.33 2.10 -12.28
C GLY A 177 20.31 1.23 -11.50
N LYS A 178 21.51 1.77 -11.27
CA LYS A 178 22.55 1.11 -10.47
C LYS A 178 22.43 1.56 -9.02
N LEU A 179 22.29 0.61 -8.10
CA LEU A 179 22.36 0.85 -6.66
C LEU A 179 23.83 0.86 -6.19
N SER A 180 24.68 0.11 -6.88
CA SER A 180 26.15 0.10 -6.73
C SER A 180 26.80 -0.32 -8.05
N ASP A 181 28.14 -0.38 -8.11
CA ASP A 181 28.87 -0.79 -9.32
C ASP A 181 28.45 -2.17 -9.85
N ASP A 182 28.09 -3.07 -8.94
CA ASP A 182 27.80 -4.48 -9.22
C ASP A 182 26.29 -4.82 -9.11
N ILE A 183 25.44 -3.90 -8.64
CA ILE A 183 24.03 -4.16 -8.36
C ILE A 183 23.12 -3.17 -9.10
N GLU A 184 22.20 -3.72 -9.89
CA GLU A 184 21.16 -3.00 -10.60
C GLU A 184 19.79 -3.29 -10.00
N ILE A 185 18.92 -2.29 -9.99
CA ILE A 185 17.54 -2.39 -9.53
C ILE A 185 16.58 -2.01 -10.65
N VAL A 186 15.48 -2.75 -10.75
CA VAL A 186 14.30 -2.40 -11.54
C VAL A 186 13.07 -2.65 -10.67
N ALA A 187 12.19 -1.67 -10.51
CA ALA A 187 10.99 -1.83 -9.71
C ALA A 187 9.80 -1.13 -10.35
N ALA A 188 8.62 -1.73 -10.18
CA ALA A 188 7.33 -1.13 -10.47
C ALA A 188 6.46 -1.30 -9.21
N LEU A 189 6.05 -0.18 -8.62
CA LEU A 189 5.30 -0.12 -7.37
C LEU A 189 3.98 0.59 -7.62
N THR A 190 2.88 0.00 -7.18
CA THR A 190 1.57 0.68 -7.13
C THR A 190 0.82 0.37 -5.84
N ASP A 191 0.09 1.35 -5.32
CA ASP A 191 -0.88 1.16 -4.22
C ASP A 191 -2.34 1.11 -4.72
N GLU A 192 -2.56 1.25 -6.03
CA GLU A 192 -3.89 1.13 -6.61
C GLU A 192 -4.34 -0.33 -6.61
N SER A 193 -5.50 -0.57 -6.01
CA SER A 193 -6.03 -1.90 -5.70
C SER A 193 -6.75 -2.60 -6.85
N SER A 194 -6.91 -1.95 -7.99
CA SER A 194 -7.60 -2.55 -9.14
C SER A 194 -6.61 -2.76 -10.27
N PRO A 195 -6.18 -4.01 -10.53
CA PRO A 195 -5.62 -4.31 -11.84
C PRO A 195 -6.68 -3.96 -12.89
N ILE A 196 -6.29 -3.18 -13.90
CA ILE A 196 -7.13 -2.97 -15.08
C ILE A 196 -6.96 -4.24 -15.90
N GLN A 197 -7.98 -5.10 -15.88
CA GLN A 197 -7.97 -6.24 -16.79
C GLN A 197 -8.12 -5.71 -18.23
N PRO A 198 -7.20 -6.06 -19.14
CA PRO A 198 -7.32 -5.68 -20.53
C PRO A 198 -8.56 -6.33 -21.12
N GLU A 199 -9.25 -5.61 -22.00
CA GLU A 199 -10.33 -6.18 -22.78
C GLU A 199 -9.73 -7.22 -23.74
N GLY A 200 -10.27 -8.45 -23.76
CA GLY A 200 -9.74 -9.56 -24.58
C GLY A 200 -10.00 -9.41 -26.08
N ASN A 201 -10.07 -8.19 -26.59
CA ASN A 201 -10.40 -7.78 -27.96
C ASN A 201 -9.16 -7.66 -28.86
N THR A 202 -7.94 -7.72 -28.32
CA THR A 202 -6.69 -7.64 -29.08
C THR A 202 -5.76 -8.82 -28.79
N GLU A 203 -4.85 -9.11 -29.73
CA GLU A 203 -3.80 -10.12 -29.56
C GLU A 203 -2.78 -9.66 -28.52
N SER A 204 -2.36 -8.39 -28.61
CA SER A 204 -1.44 -7.78 -27.66
C SER A 204 -2.12 -7.56 -26.32
N LEU A 205 -1.67 -8.28 -25.30
CA LEU A 205 -2.07 -8.01 -23.94
C LEU A 205 -1.07 -7.00 -23.35
N GLU A 206 -1.49 -5.77 -23.07
CA GLU A 206 -0.64 -4.81 -22.37
C GLU A 206 -0.75 -5.08 -20.86
N GLU A 207 0.29 -5.71 -20.29
CA GLU A 207 0.34 -6.02 -18.86
C GLU A 207 0.79 -4.77 -18.08
N LEU A 208 -0.18 -3.98 -17.59
CA LEU A 208 0.09 -2.69 -16.93
C LEU A 208 0.21 -2.77 -15.40
N ASP A 209 0.07 -3.95 -14.79
CA ASP A 209 -0.19 -4.09 -13.34
C ASP A 209 0.76 -5.04 -12.57
N LYS A 210 2.00 -5.25 -13.04
CA LYS A 210 3.00 -6.00 -12.26
C LYS A 210 3.58 -5.11 -11.16
N VAL A 211 3.48 -5.58 -9.91
CA VAL A 211 4.11 -4.95 -8.74
C VAL A 211 5.29 -5.79 -8.30
N PHE A 212 6.50 -5.29 -8.55
CA PHE A 212 7.72 -6.03 -8.25
C PHE A 212 8.92 -5.14 -7.97
N ILE A 213 9.92 -5.73 -7.31
CA ILE A 213 11.27 -5.22 -7.16
C ILE A 213 12.21 -6.33 -7.63
N GLN A 214 13.02 -6.03 -8.62
CA GLN A 214 14.05 -6.90 -9.15
C GLN A 214 15.43 -6.32 -8.84
N LEU A 215 16.29 -7.15 -8.27
CA LEU A 215 17.71 -6.87 -8.07
C LEU A 215 18.52 -7.79 -8.97
N ARG A 216 19.51 -7.23 -9.65
CA ARG A 216 20.41 -7.96 -10.54
C ARG A 216 21.85 -7.69 -10.16
N HIS A 217 22.62 -8.76 -10.02
CA HIS A 217 24.05 -8.80 -9.83
C HIS A 217 24.66 -9.70 -10.92
N LYS A 218 25.97 -9.59 -11.19
CA LYS A 218 26.67 -10.42 -12.19
C LYS A 218 26.46 -11.93 -12.02
N ASN A 219 26.37 -12.40 -10.78
CA ASN A 219 26.27 -13.82 -10.42
C ASN A 219 24.93 -14.21 -9.77
N ALA A 220 23.99 -13.27 -9.63
CA ALA A 220 22.72 -13.54 -8.96
C ALA A 220 21.63 -12.57 -9.40
N SER A 221 20.37 -13.01 -9.36
CA SER A 221 19.22 -12.13 -9.48
C SER A 221 18.16 -12.51 -8.46
N GLY A 222 17.41 -11.52 -7.99
CA GLY A 222 16.30 -11.71 -7.06
C GLY A 222 15.10 -10.88 -7.50
N VAL A 223 13.91 -11.46 -7.39
CA VAL A 223 12.64 -10.76 -7.65
C VAL A 223 11.74 -10.91 -6.43
N PHE A 224 11.19 -9.80 -5.97
CA PHE A 224 10.18 -9.70 -4.92
C PHE A 224 8.89 -9.15 -5.54
N GLY A 225 7.75 -9.80 -5.33
CA GLY A 225 6.45 -9.39 -5.87
C GLY A 225 6.00 -10.28 -7.01
N ASP A 226 5.39 -9.71 -8.03
CA ASP A 226 4.88 -10.44 -9.19
C ASP A 226 6.00 -10.82 -10.15
N TYR A 227 6.08 -12.09 -10.55
CA TYR A 227 7.03 -12.58 -11.55
C TYR A 227 6.48 -13.73 -12.38
N ASP A 228 7.01 -13.88 -13.59
CA ASP A 228 6.70 -15.01 -14.46
C ASP A 228 7.75 -16.11 -14.26
N PHE A 229 7.31 -17.22 -13.71
CA PHE A 229 8.15 -18.40 -13.53
C PHE A 229 8.10 -19.28 -14.79
N THR A 230 9.26 -19.44 -15.42
CA THR A 230 9.43 -20.35 -16.55
C THR A 230 10.45 -21.42 -16.19
N SER A 231 10.06 -22.69 -16.30
CA SER A 231 10.95 -23.84 -16.11
C SER A 231 10.77 -24.84 -17.24
N SER A 232 11.88 -25.24 -17.86
CA SER A 232 11.91 -26.28 -18.90
C SER A 232 12.40 -27.59 -18.26
N THR A 233 11.48 -28.50 -17.96
CA THR A 233 11.81 -29.78 -17.33
C THR A 233 12.06 -30.84 -18.41
N GLY A 234 13.26 -30.82 -18.99
CA GLY A 234 13.70 -31.81 -19.99
C GLY A 234 12.82 -31.84 -21.25
N GLN A 235 12.52 -33.04 -21.75
CA GLN A 235 11.71 -33.26 -22.96
C GLN A 235 10.20 -33.09 -22.74
N PHE A 236 9.77 -32.80 -21.49
CA PHE A 236 8.37 -32.85 -21.06
C PHE A 236 7.67 -31.47 -21.03
N GLY A 237 8.22 -30.51 -21.77
CA GLY A 237 7.59 -29.20 -22.00
C GLY A 237 8.00 -28.11 -21.01
N THR A 238 7.61 -26.89 -21.35
CA THR A 238 7.91 -25.67 -20.59
C THR A 238 6.72 -25.33 -19.70
N ILE A 239 6.96 -25.24 -18.40
CA ILE A 239 5.98 -24.74 -17.43
C ILE A 239 6.13 -23.22 -17.37
N PHE A 240 5.05 -22.51 -17.68
CA PHE A 240 4.93 -21.05 -17.50
C PHE A 240 3.87 -20.80 -16.42
N ARG A 241 4.21 -20.05 -15.38
CA ARG A 241 3.28 -19.69 -14.29
C ARG A 241 3.48 -18.25 -13.86
N ARG A 242 2.39 -17.53 -13.62
CA ARG A 242 2.44 -16.20 -13.01
C ARG A 242 2.32 -16.32 -11.49
N LEU A 243 3.34 -15.88 -10.78
CA LEU A 243 3.51 -16.08 -9.34
C LEU A 243 3.69 -14.75 -8.60
N GLN A 244 3.29 -14.72 -7.33
CA GLN A 244 3.54 -13.57 -6.45
C GLN A 244 4.35 -14.01 -5.23
N GLY A 245 5.58 -13.56 -5.08
CA GLY A 245 6.41 -13.88 -3.93
C GLY A 245 7.89 -13.57 -4.16
N LEU A 246 8.75 -14.53 -3.82
CA LEU A 246 10.19 -14.44 -3.91
C LEU A 246 10.71 -15.40 -4.99
N GLN A 247 11.56 -14.89 -5.87
CA GLN A 247 12.39 -15.69 -6.76
C GLN A 247 13.86 -15.31 -6.53
N GLY A 248 14.73 -16.30 -6.47
CA GLY A 248 16.18 -16.13 -6.50
C GLY A 248 16.79 -17.01 -7.57
N GLU A 249 17.75 -16.48 -8.32
CA GLU A 249 18.55 -17.22 -9.28
C GLU A 249 20.02 -16.91 -9.05
N VAL A 250 20.86 -17.93 -9.02
CA VAL A 250 22.32 -17.80 -8.87
C VAL A 250 23.01 -18.47 -10.05
N PHE A 251 24.02 -17.78 -10.57
CA PHE A 251 24.81 -18.20 -11.71
C PHE A 251 26.27 -18.30 -11.25
N PHE A 252 26.79 -19.53 -11.19
CA PHE A 252 28.18 -19.82 -10.85
C PHE A 252 28.76 -20.78 -11.86
N ASP A 253 29.60 -20.28 -12.77
CA ASP A 253 30.24 -21.02 -13.85
C ASP A 253 29.24 -21.91 -14.62
N ASN A 254 29.26 -23.23 -14.37
CA ASN A 254 28.39 -24.23 -15.01
C ASN A 254 27.18 -24.62 -14.16
N PHE A 255 26.97 -23.96 -13.03
CA PHE A 255 25.85 -24.19 -12.11
C PHE A 255 24.89 -23.01 -12.14
N ASN A 256 23.66 -23.26 -12.58
CA ASN A 256 22.53 -22.37 -12.40
C ASN A 256 21.56 -23.03 -11.40
N ALA A 257 21.23 -22.32 -10.34
CA ALA A 257 20.14 -22.71 -9.45
C ALA A 257 19.10 -21.60 -9.36
N LYS A 258 17.83 -21.99 -9.49
CA LYS A 258 16.67 -21.11 -9.39
C LYS A 258 15.74 -21.64 -8.31
N VAL A 259 15.42 -20.80 -7.33
CA VAL A 259 14.53 -21.12 -6.22
C VAL A 259 13.37 -20.12 -6.22
N ALA A 260 12.16 -20.63 -6.03
CA ALA A 260 10.93 -19.83 -6.05
C ALA A 260 10.02 -20.20 -4.87
N ILE A 261 9.63 -19.19 -4.10
CA ILE A 261 8.65 -19.29 -3.01
C ILE A 261 7.57 -18.24 -3.31
N ALA A 262 6.37 -18.66 -3.67
CA ALA A 262 5.34 -17.70 -4.05
C ALA A 262 3.94 -18.19 -3.72
N GLY A 263 2.93 -17.35 -3.84
CA GLY A 263 1.56 -17.79 -4.04
C GLY A 263 1.24 -17.90 -5.53
N SER A 264 0.41 -18.87 -5.92
CA SER A 264 -0.17 -18.86 -7.27
C SER A 264 -1.25 -17.78 -7.34
N ARG A 265 -1.22 -16.91 -8.37
CA ARG A 265 -2.31 -15.94 -8.58
C ARG A 265 -3.65 -16.61 -8.95
N GLY A 266 -3.61 -17.85 -9.45
CA GLY A 266 -4.81 -18.58 -9.87
C GLY A 266 -4.69 -20.10 -9.83
N LYS A 267 -5.80 -20.75 -10.18
CA LYS A 267 -5.97 -22.19 -10.36
C LYS A 267 -6.04 -22.48 -11.84
N PHE A 268 -5.30 -23.49 -12.30
CA PHE A 268 -5.42 -23.97 -13.67
C PHE A 268 -6.66 -24.86 -13.81
N ASN A 269 -7.42 -24.68 -14.90
CA ASN A 269 -8.49 -25.59 -15.28
C ASN A 269 -8.61 -25.68 -16.80
N THR A 270 -9.17 -26.80 -17.25
CA THR A 270 -9.52 -27.04 -18.64
C THR A 270 -11.03 -27.18 -18.74
N ASN A 271 -11.69 -26.43 -19.60
CA ASN A 271 -13.09 -26.64 -19.96
C ASN A 271 -13.18 -27.19 -21.37
N THR A 272 -14.10 -28.13 -21.58
CA THR A 272 -14.38 -28.70 -22.91
C THR A 272 -15.83 -28.46 -23.27
N PHE A 273 -16.06 -27.94 -24.47
CA PHE A 273 -17.39 -27.73 -25.02
C PHE A 273 -17.51 -28.45 -26.37
N THR A 274 -18.73 -28.85 -26.68
CA THR A 274 -19.11 -29.24 -28.04
C THR A 274 -19.74 -28.04 -28.71
N GLY A 275 -19.26 -27.70 -29.92
CA GLY A 275 -19.83 -26.63 -30.73
C GLY A 275 -21.30 -26.88 -31.07
N GLN A 276 -22.01 -25.83 -31.47
CA GLN A 276 -23.37 -25.92 -31.97
C GLN A 276 -23.47 -25.08 -33.23
N ASP A 277 -24.21 -25.57 -34.23
CA ASP A 277 -24.32 -24.89 -35.51
C ASP A 277 -24.92 -23.50 -35.34
N GLY A 278 -24.18 -22.48 -35.77
CA GLY A 278 -24.60 -21.07 -35.69
C GLY A 278 -24.44 -20.42 -34.32
N VAL A 279 -23.88 -21.12 -33.32
CA VAL A 279 -23.64 -20.57 -31.97
C VAL A 279 -22.14 -20.35 -31.77
N GLN A 280 -21.72 -19.08 -31.82
CA GLN A 280 -20.30 -18.71 -31.63
C GLN A 280 -19.93 -18.41 -30.17
N GLY A 281 -20.90 -18.43 -29.26
CA GLY A 281 -20.74 -18.09 -27.85
C GLY A 281 -21.89 -17.23 -27.33
N PRO A 282 -21.78 -16.70 -26.09
CA PRO A 282 -20.65 -16.87 -25.18
C PRO A 282 -20.57 -18.28 -24.57
N TYR A 283 -19.41 -18.91 -24.68
CA TYR A 283 -19.07 -20.13 -23.96
C TYR A 283 -18.58 -19.75 -22.58
N ARG A 284 -19.42 -19.98 -21.57
CA ARG A 284 -19.12 -19.62 -20.18
C ARG A 284 -18.26 -20.68 -19.51
N LEU A 285 -17.12 -20.24 -19.01
CA LEU A 285 -16.10 -21.04 -18.35
C LEU A 285 -16.41 -21.20 -16.86
N SER A 286 -15.93 -22.31 -16.29
CA SER A 286 -16.15 -22.69 -14.91
C SER A 286 -14.87 -23.22 -14.28
N GLY A 287 -14.70 -23.00 -12.98
CA GLY A 287 -13.56 -23.50 -12.24
C GLY A 287 -13.60 -25.01 -12.03
N SER A 288 -12.55 -25.56 -11.42
CA SER A 288 -12.34 -26.99 -11.27
C SER A 288 -13.44 -27.71 -10.47
N ASN A 289 -14.18 -26.99 -9.62
CA ASN A 289 -15.31 -27.54 -8.84
C ASN A 289 -16.67 -27.10 -9.39
N GLY A 290 -16.70 -26.54 -10.61
CA GLY A 290 -17.92 -26.03 -11.25
C GLY A 290 -18.32 -24.62 -10.80
N GLU A 291 -17.46 -23.90 -10.07
CA GLU A 291 -17.69 -22.49 -9.73
C GLU A 291 -17.81 -21.62 -11.00
N ARG A 292 -18.84 -20.77 -11.07
CA ARG A 292 -19.12 -19.88 -12.21
C ARG A 292 -18.73 -18.42 -11.98
N ASP A 293 -18.50 -18.05 -10.72
CA ASP A 293 -18.04 -16.72 -10.32
C ASP A 293 -16.51 -16.76 -10.19
N ILE A 294 -15.87 -16.94 -11.33
CA ILE A 294 -14.41 -16.96 -11.46
C ILE A 294 -13.97 -15.79 -12.31
N ILE A 295 -12.76 -15.31 -12.03
CA ILE A 295 -12.12 -14.29 -12.86
C ILE A 295 -10.94 -14.96 -13.55
N ILE A 296 -10.94 -14.97 -14.88
CA ILE A 296 -9.85 -15.56 -15.64
C ILE A 296 -8.65 -14.61 -15.59
N ILE A 297 -7.46 -15.17 -15.40
CA ILE A 297 -6.23 -14.39 -15.43
C ILE A 297 -5.89 -14.12 -16.89
N SER A 298 -5.82 -12.84 -17.24
CA SER A 298 -5.67 -12.39 -18.62
C SER A 298 -4.41 -12.92 -19.30
N GLY A 299 -4.53 -13.44 -20.52
CA GLY A 299 -3.42 -14.01 -21.29
C GLY A 299 -2.93 -15.39 -20.84
N THR A 300 -3.58 -16.02 -19.86
CA THR A 300 -3.27 -17.42 -19.49
C THR A 300 -4.04 -18.43 -20.34
N GLU A 301 -5.03 -17.97 -21.10
CA GLU A 301 -5.90 -18.85 -21.84
C GLU A 301 -5.24 -19.39 -23.13
N LYS A 302 -5.50 -20.66 -23.41
CA LYS A 302 -5.21 -21.30 -24.70
C LYS A 302 -6.49 -21.94 -25.20
N VAL A 303 -7.00 -21.41 -26.30
CA VAL A 303 -8.22 -21.89 -26.94
C VAL A 303 -7.85 -22.79 -28.10
N PHE A 304 -8.33 -24.02 -28.06
CA PHE A 304 -8.18 -24.97 -29.14
C PHE A 304 -9.55 -25.25 -29.76
N LEU A 305 -9.60 -25.18 -31.08
CA LEU A 305 -10.76 -25.59 -31.87
C LEU A 305 -10.32 -26.76 -32.73
N ASP A 306 -10.91 -27.94 -32.51
CA ASP A 306 -10.59 -29.18 -33.23
C ASP A 306 -9.08 -29.52 -33.22
N GLY A 307 -8.39 -29.11 -32.15
CA GLY A 307 -6.96 -29.33 -31.94
C GLY A 307 -6.05 -28.23 -32.50
N GLU A 308 -6.57 -27.26 -33.24
CA GLU A 308 -5.82 -26.09 -33.71
C GLU A 308 -5.82 -24.98 -32.64
N LEU A 309 -4.65 -24.39 -32.36
CA LEU A 309 -4.53 -23.27 -31.43
C LEU A 309 -5.07 -21.98 -32.07
N MET A 310 -6.05 -21.37 -31.43
CA MET A 310 -6.73 -20.17 -31.90
C MET A 310 -6.04 -18.90 -31.37
N LYS A 311 -6.14 -17.81 -32.15
CA LYS A 311 -5.60 -16.50 -31.79
C LYS A 311 -6.68 -15.58 -31.23
N ARG A 312 -6.36 -14.93 -30.10
CA ARG A 312 -7.23 -13.92 -29.48
C ARG A 312 -7.28 -12.62 -30.30
N GLY A 313 -8.45 -12.00 -30.34
CA GLY A 313 -8.72 -10.64 -30.80
C GLY A 313 -10.00 -10.55 -31.64
N ASP A 314 -10.65 -9.38 -31.64
CA ASP A 314 -11.79 -9.04 -32.51
C ASP A 314 -11.41 -9.29 -33.98
N ASN A 315 -10.17 -8.92 -34.28
CA ASN A 315 -9.54 -9.11 -35.57
C ASN A 315 -8.80 -10.46 -35.70
N ASN A 316 -9.13 -11.48 -34.90
CA ASN A 316 -8.57 -12.82 -34.99
C ASN A 316 -9.67 -13.89 -34.84
N ASP A 317 -9.43 -14.99 -34.12
CA ASP A 317 -10.27 -16.18 -34.09
C ASP A 317 -11.32 -16.16 -32.96
N TYR A 318 -11.00 -15.57 -31.80
CA TYR A 318 -11.91 -15.46 -30.66
C TYR A 318 -11.65 -14.22 -29.81
N ILE A 319 -12.64 -13.84 -29.01
CA ILE A 319 -12.56 -12.80 -27.97
C ILE A 319 -12.91 -13.40 -26.61
N ILE A 320 -12.41 -12.79 -25.54
CA ILE A 320 -12.64 -13.26 -24.17
C ILE A 320 -13.01 -12.10 -23.25
N ASP A 321 -14.05 -12.31 -22.44
CA ASP A 321 -14.37 -11.50 -21.27
C ASP A 321 -13.78 -12.18 -20.04
N TYR A 322 -12.67 -11.64 -19.54
CA TYR A 322 -11.95 -12.19 -18.39
C TYR A 322 -12.74 -12.10 -17.07
N SER A 323 -13.60 -11.09 -16.93
CA SER A 323 -14.35 -10.83 -15.70
C SER A 323 -15.62 -11.69 -15.61
N ASN A 324 -16.29 -11.93 -16.74
CA ASN A 324 -17.45 -12.80 -16.82
C ASN A 324 -17.09 -14.27 -17.11
N ALA A 325 -15.82 -14.54 -17.41
CA ALA A 325 -15.29 -15.84 -17.77
C ALA A 325 -16.00 -16.42 -19.01
N GLU A 326 -16.11 -15.61 -20.06
CA GLU A 326 -16.84 -15.97 -21.29
C GLU A 326 -15.95 -15.85 -22.52
N ILE A 327 -16.01 -16.84 -23.41
CA ILE A 327 -15.31 -16.81 -24.72
C ILE A 327 -16.34 -16.76 -25.84
N THR A 328 -16.08 -15.93 -26.85
CA THR A 328 -16.89 -15.86 -28.07
C THR A 328 -15.98 -15.98 -29.28
N PHE A 329 -16.27 -16.92 -30.18
CA PHE A 329 -15.58 -17.05 -31.46
C PHE A 329 -16.04 -15.94 -32.42
N THR A 330 -15.11 -15.46 -33.24
CA THR A 330 -15.44 -14.47 -34.27
C THR A 330 -15.99 -15.16 -35.51
N THR A 331 -16.50 -14.37 -36.45
CA THR A 331 -16.98 -14.88 -37.75
C THR A 331 -15.89 -15.52 -38.62
N ARG A 332 -14.60 -15.38 -38.25
CA ARG A 332 -13.49 -16.04 -38.96
C ARG A 332 -13.39 -17.54 -38.66
N ARG A 333 -13.89 -17.99 -37.52
CA ARG A 333 -13.84 -19.38 -37.10
C ARG A 333 -15.23 -19.81 -36.70
N LEU A 334 -15.93 -20.44 -37.64
CA LEU A 334 -17.26 -20.98 -37.38
C LEU A 334 -17.13 -22.27 -36.56
N SER A 335 -17.60 -22.25 -35.32
CA SER A 335 -17.94 -23.48 -34.60
C SER A 335 -19.14 -24.17 -35.26
N VAL A 336 -19.01 -25.47 -35.55
CA VAL A 336 -20.10 -26.34 -36.01
C VAL A 336 -20.44 -27.36 -34.94
N SER A 337 -21.56 -28.07 -35.08
CA SER A 337 -22.04 -29.07 -34.12
C SER A 337 -21.06 -30.23 -33.85
N THR A 338 -20.09 -30.46 -34.74
CA THR A 338 -19.03 -31.46 -34.56
C THR A 338 -17.75 -30.91 -33.94
N SER A 339 -17.63 -29.59 -33.78
CA SER A 339 -16.40 -28.98 -33.30
C SER A 339 -16.19 -29.26 -31.81
N ARG A 340 -14.96 -29.61 -31.45
CA ARG A 340 -14.51 -29.75 -30.06
C ARG A 340 -13.71 -28.53 -29.66
N ILE A 341 -14.25 -27.79 -28.71
CA ILE A 341 -13.61 -26.60 -28.14
C ILE A 341 -12.96 -27.01 -26.82
N ILE A 342 -11.66 -26.82 -26.69
CA ILE A 342 -10.90 -27.08 -25.45
C ILE A 342 -10.26 -25.76 -25.05
N ILE A 343 -10.48 -25.34 -23.81
CA ILE A 343 -9.98 -24.07 -23.31
C ILE A 343 -9.23 -24.34 -22.02
N ASP A 344 -7.92 -24.14 -22.07
CA ASP A 344 -7.04 -24.16 -20.90
C ASP A 344 -6.89 -22.73 -20.38
N PHE A 345 -6.96 -22.51 -19.07
CA PHE A 345 -6.83 -21.18 -18.49
C PHE A 345 -6.47 -21.23 -17.01
N GLU A 346 -5.93 -20.13 -16.47
CA GLU A 346 -5.83 -19.91 -15.04
C GLU A 346 -6.92 -18.95 -14.58
N TYR A 347 -7.50 -19.20 -13.40
CA TYR A 347 -8.54 -18.34 -12.84
C TYR A 347 -8.34 -18.10 -11.34
N SER A 348 -8.81 -16.96 -10.85
CA SER A 348 -8.90 -16.68 -9.43
C SER A 348 -10.34 -16.96 -8.96
N ASP A 349 -10.50 -17.84 -7.97
CA ASP A 349 -11.67 -17.79 -7.12
C ASP A 349 -11.42 -16.69 -6.09
N ARG A 350 -12.37 -15.77 -5.86
CA ARG A 350 -12.21 -14.63 -4.94
C ARG A 350 -11.91 -15.00 -3.47
N LYS A 351 -11.56 -16.25 -3.16
CA LYS A 351 -11.55 -16.82 -1.81
C LYS A 351 -10.22 -17.31 -1.25
N TYR A 352 -9.14 -17.62 -1.98
CA TYR A 352 -7.92 -18.12 -1.30
C TYR A 352 -6.61 -17.82 -2.03
N SER A 353 -5.69 -17.12 -1.34
CA SER A 353 -4.24 -17.16 -1.66
C SER A 353 -3.66 -18.50 -1.20
N ARG A 354 -2.85 -19.14 -2.05
CA ARG A 354 -2.21 -20.44 -1.76
C ARG A 354 -0.73 -20.43 -2.07
N ASN A 355 0.05 -21.00 -1.18
CA ASN A 355 1.51 -21.09 -1.28
C ASN A 355 1.94 -22.15 -2.32
N PHE A 356 2.95 -21.79 -3.09
CA PHE A 356 3.66 -22.49 -4.14
C PHE A 356 5.15 -22.52 -3.76
N LEU A 357 5.76 -23.69 -3.82
CA LEU A 357 7.17 -23.91 -3.54
C LEU A 357 7.78 -24.67 -4.72
N ALA A 358 8.86 -24.15 -5.28
CA ALA A 358 9.65 -24.82 -6.32
C ALA A 358 11.15 -24.56 -6.09
N GLY A 359 11.97 -25.54 -6.43
CA GLY A 359 13.44 -25.48 -6.32
C GLY A 359 14.12 -26.43 -7.27
#